data_AF-A0A1F9UFE8-F1
#
_entry.id   AF-A0A1F9UFE8-F1
#
_cell.length_a   1.000
_cell.length_b   1.000
_cell.length_c   1.000
_cell.angle_alpha   90.00
_cell.angle_beta   90.00
_cell.angle_gamma   90.00
#
_symmetry.space_group_name_H-M   'P 1'
#
loop_
_entity.id
_entity.type
_entity.pdbx_description
1 polymer ?
#
loop_
_entity_poly.entity_id
_entity_poly.type
_entity_poly.pdbx_seq_one_letter_code
_entity_poly.pdbx_strand_id
1 'polypeptide(L)'
;MIFLAAAFSKITGFEATVKYMESYGIMGASFFCALAVAVEALGAIALALGYYTRWSAGLLGAFLIAATFIFHSAPDQRIHLLKNLAILGGLLHVMSAGAGALSMEGRKLVRNYL
;
A
#
# COMPACT_ATOMS: atom_id res chain seq x y z
N MET A 1 6.08 2.66 4.98
CA MET A 1 7.41 2.07 4.71
C MET A 1 7.32 0.66 4.14
N ILE A 2 6.52 -0.24 4.72
CA ILE A 2 6.42 -1.62 4.21
C ILE A 2 6.01 -1.71 2.73
N PHE A 3 5.12 -0.83 2.25
CA PHE A 3 4.75 -0.74 0.84
C PHE A 3 5.90 -0.31 -0.06
N LEU A 4 6.80 0.58 0.38
CA LEU A 4 7.99 0.94 -0.41
C LEU A 4 8.96 -0.23 -0.52
N ALA A 5 9.15 -0.97 0.58
CA ALA A 5 9.95 -2.18 0.55
C ALA A 5 9.32 -3.23 -0.40
N ALA A 6 7.99 -3.39 -0.35
CA ALA A 6 7.27 -4.30 -1.23
C ALA A 6 7.40 -3.89 -2.71
N ALA A 7 7.27 -2.59 -3.03
CA ALA A 7 7.47 -2.07 -4.38
C ALA A 7 8.91 -2.32 -4.87
N PHE A 8 9.91 -2.04 -4.02
CA PHE A 8 11.31 -2.29 -4.35
C PHE A 8 11.58 -3.77 -4.64
N SER A 9 11.08 -4.69 -3.80
CA SER A 9 11.20 -6.12 -4.03
C SER A 9 10.53 -6.57 -5.34
N LYS A 10 9.38 -5.98 -5.71
CA LYS A 10 8.72 -6.26 -6.99
C LYS A 10 9.48 -5.69 -8.19
N ILE A 11 10.16 -4.56 -8.04
CA ILE A 11 11.00 -3.98 -9.11
C ILE A 11 12.21 -4.87 -9.36
N THR A 12 12.93 -5.29 -8.31
CA THR A 12 14.14 -6.11 -8.44
C THR A 12 13.84 -7.57 -8.76
N GLY A 13 12.68 -8.08 -8.32
CA GLY A 13 12.20 -9.43 -8.55
C GLY A 13 10.98 -9.51 -9.47
N PHE A 14 10.90 -8.65 -10.49
CA PHE A 14 9.68 -8.47 -11.29
C PHE A 14 9.22 -9.77 -11.95
N GLU A 15 10.10 -10.45 -12.69
CA GLU A 15 9.75 -11.69 -13.39
C GLU A 15 9.32 -12.81 -12.43
N ALA A 16 9.97 -12.92 -11.27
CA ALA A 16 9.59 -13.88 -10.24
C ALA A 16 8.20 -13.57 -9.66
N THR A 17 7.90 -12.28 -9.45
CA THR A 17 6.57 -11.84 -8.98
C THR A 17 5.50 -12.11 -10.03
N VAL A 18 5.78 -11.87 -11.31
CA VAL A 18 4.85 -12.19 -12.40
C VAL A 18 4.53 -13.68 -12.43
N LYS A 19 5.55 -14.55 -12.40
CA LYS A 19 5.34 -16.01 -12.35
C LYS A 19 4.55 -16.45 -11.12
N TYR A 20 4.78 -15.80 -9.98
CA TYR A 20 4.00 -16.04 -8.77
C TYR A 20 2.54 -15.60 -8.92
N MET A 21 2.27 -14.47 -9.57
CA MET A 21 0.91 -14.02 -9.85
C MET A 21 0.19 -14.94 -10.85
N GLU A 22 0.90 -15.46 -11.86
CA GLU A 22 0.37 -16.43 -12.82
C GLU A 22 0.00 -17.75 -12.16
N SER A 23 0.74 -18.20 -11.13
CA SER A 23 0.39 -19.42 -10.38
C SER A 23 -0.92 -19.30 -9.59
N TYR A 24 -1.38 -18.07 -9.34
CA TYR A 24 -2.71 -17.76 -8.78
C TYR A 24 -3.79 -17.54 -9.86
N GLY A 25 -3.47 -17.80 -11.14
CA GLY A 25 -4.42 -17.67 -12.24
C GLY A 25 -4.67 -16.25 -12.71
N ILE A 26 -3.81 -15.28 -12.34
CA ILE A 26 -3.98 -13.88 -12.75
C ILE A 26 -3.60 -13.73 -14.22
N MET A 27 -4.61 -13.60 -15.08
CA MET A 27 -4.41 -13.26 -16.50
C MET A 27 -3.85 -11.84 -16.61
N GLY A 28 -2.80 -11.65 -17.42
CA GLY A 28 -2.14 -10.34 -17.55
C GLY A 28 -1.29 -9.95 -16.33
N ALA A 29 -0.74 -10.94 -15.61
CA ALA A 29 0.07 -10.75 -14.40
C ALA A 29 1.15 -9.65 -14.51
N SER A 30 1.83 -9.53 -15.65
CA SER A 30 2.81 -8.45 -15.88
C SER A 30 2.23 -7.05 -15.72
N PHE A 31 1.03 -6.82 -16.25
CA PHE A 31 0.34 -5.53 -16.11
C PHE A 31 -0.04 -5.28 -14.66
N PHE A 32 -0.64 -6.26 -13.99
CA PHE A 32 -1.03 -6.12 -12.59
C PHE A 32 0.17 -5.99 -11.64
N CYS A 33 1.30 -6.63 -11.94
CA CYS A 33 2.55 -6.46 -11.20
C CYS A 33 3.07 -5.02 -11.32
N ALA A 34 3.10 -4.46 -12.53
CA ALA A 34 3.48 -3.07 -12.76
C ALA A 34 2.52 -2.08 -12.07
N LEU A 35 1.21 -2.37 -12.11
CA LEU A 35 0.20 -1.59 -11.40
C LEU A 35 0.40 -1.66 -9.88
N ALA A 36 0.68 -2.85 -9.33
CA ALA A 36 0.96 -3.03 -7.90
C ALA A 36 2.18 -2.21 -7.48
N VAL A 37 3.28 -2.25 -8.25
CA VAL A 37 4.47 -1.42 -8.02
C VAL A 37 4.11 0.07 -8.01
N ALA A 38 3.34 0.53 -8.99
CA ALA A 38 2.93 1.94 -9.06
C ALA A 38 2.09 2.36 -7.85
N VAL A 39 1.09 1.56 -7.48
CA VAL A 39 0.21 1.84 -6.33
C VAL A 39 1.00 1.84 -5.02
N GLU A 40 1.85 0.83 -4.80
CA GLU A 40 2.65 0.72 -3.58
C GLU A 40 3.68 1.84 -3.46
N ALA A 41 4.41 2.14 -4.54
CA ALA A 41 5.44 3.18 -4.54
C ALA A 41 4.83 4.58 -4.40
N LEU A 42 3.91 4.95 -5.30
CA LEU A 42 3.33 6.30 -5.32
C LEU A 42 2.47 6.54 -4.08
N GLY A 43 1.63 5.56 -3.71
CA GLY A 43 0.78 5.65 -2.53
C GLY A 43 1.61 5.80 -1.26
N ALA A 44 2.70 5.04 -1.11
CA ALA A 44 3.52 5.11 0.08
C ALA A 44 4.40 6.36 0.16
N ILE A 45 4.91 6.87 -0.97
CA ILE A 45 5.60 8.17 -1.02
C ILE A 45 4.62 9.28 -0.65
N ALA A 46 3.43 9.31 -1.27
CA ALA A 46 2.42 10.32 -1.00
C ALA A 46 1.98 10.30 0.47
N LEU A 47 1.75 9.12 1.03
CA LEU A 47 1.41 8.96 2.45
C LEU A 47 2.55 9.40 3.37
N ALA A 48 3.81 9.06 3.06
CA ALA A 48 4.97 9.41 3.87
C ALA A 48 5.24 10.93 3.90
N LEU A 49 5.05 11.61 2.77
CA LEU A 49 5.15 13.07 2.70
C LEU A 49 3.89 13.77 3.24
N GLY A 50 2.82 12.99 3.49
CA GLY A 50 1.50 13.47 3.89
C GLY A 50 0.89 14.40 2.84
N TYR A 51 0.87 13.92 1.60
CA TYR A 51 0.16 14.49 0.46
C TYR A 51 -1.10 13.68 0.19
N TYR A 52 -2.26 14.36 0.14
CA TYR A 52 -3.59 13.72 0.06
C TYR A 52 -3.72 12.56 1.06
N THR A 53 -3.41 12.83 2.33
CA THR A 53 -3.10 11.79 3.34
C THR A 53 -4.21 10.74 3.44
N ARG A 54 -5.48 11.18 3.45
CA ARG A 54 -6.64 10.28 3.54
C ARG A 54 -6.80 9.39 2.30
N TRP A 55 -6.65 9.98 1.12
CA TRP A 55 -6.76 9.25 -0.16
C TRP A 55 -5.60 8.27 -0.35
N SER A 56 -4.37 8.68 0.00
CA SER A 56 -3.19 7.82 -0.04
C SER A 56 -3.33 6.62 0.90
N ALA A 57 -3.85 6.84 2.11
CA ALA A 57 -4.14 5.76 3.06
C ALA A 57 -5.25 4.83 2.56
N GLY A 58 -6.33 5.39 2.00
CA GLY A 58 -7.43 4.62 1.43
C GLY A 58 -7.01 3.76 0.24
N LEU A 59 -6.23 4.32 -0.70
CA LEU A 59 -5.70 3.60 -1.86
C LEU A 59 -4.83 2.40 -1.43
N LEU A 60 -3.88 2.64 -0.53
CA LEU A 60 -3.02 1.57 0.00
C LEU A 60 -3.81 0.53 0.79
N GLY A 61 -4.86 0.95 1.51
CA GLY A 61 -5.75 0.05 2.26
C GLY A 61 -6.53 -0.87 1.33
N ALA A 62 -7.15 -0.31 0.28
CA ALA A 62 -7.87 -1.08 -0.73
C ALA A 62 -6.94 -2.08 -1.44
N PHE A 63 -5.75 -1.62 -1.84
CA PHE A 63 -4.73 -2.50 -2.42
C PHE A 63 -4.32 -3.63 -1.47
N LEU A 64 -4.07 -3.31 -0.19
CA LEU A 64 -3.67 -4.30 0.81
C LEU A 64 -4.76 -5.36 1.03
N ILE A 65 -6.02 -4.95 1.08
CA ILE A 65 -7.16 -5.87 1.18
C ILE A 65 -7.16 -6.85 0.00
N ALA A 66 -7.10 -6.33 -1.23
CA ALA A 66 -7.07 -7.16 -2.43
C ALA A 66 -5.89 -8.14 -2.41
N ALA A 67 -4.68 -7.65 -2.14
CA ALA A 67 -3.47 -8.49 -2.07
C ALA A 67 -3.57 -9.56 -0.98
N THR A 68 -4.18 -9.24 0.17
CA THR A 68 -4.35 -10.20 1.28
C THR A 68 -5.26 -11.35 0.90
N PHE A 69 -6.41 -11.06 0.29
CA PHE A 69 -7.36 -12.10 -0.11
C PHE A 69 -6.83 -12.98 -1.24
N ILE A 70 -6.08 -12.39 -2.18
CA ILE A 70 -5.50 -13.12 -3.30
C ILE A 70 -4.34 -14.00 -2.83
N PHE A 71 -3.38 -13.47 -2.08
CA PHE A 71 -2.10 -14.15 -1.84
C PHE A 71 -1.91 -14.75 -0.43
N HIS A 72 -2.76 -14.42 0.55
CA HIS A 72 -2.56 -14.78 1.96
C HIS A 72 -3.81 -15.35 2.64
N SER A 73 -4.56 -16.18 1.92
CA SER A 73 -5.79 -16.82 2.40
C SER A 73 -5.60 -18.26 2.88
N ALA A 74 -4.42 -18.86 2.69
CA ALA A 74 -4.12 -20.24 3.09
C ALA A 74 -3.74 -20.36 4.59
N PRO A 75 -3.94 -21.55 5.22
CA PRO A 75 -3.66 -21.74 6.65
C PRO A 75 -2.22 -21.47 7.09
N ASP A 76 -1.24 -21.76 6.23
CA ASP A 76 0.20 -21.49 6.43
C ASP A 76 0.54 -19.99 6.33
N GLN A 77 -0.37 -19.17 5.82
CA GLN A 77 -0.20 -17.73 5.62
C GLN A 77 -0.73 -16.88 6.78
N ARG A 78 -1.09 -17.49 7.92
CA ARG A 78 -1.71 -16.80 9.07
C ARG A 78 -0.92 -15.57 9.55
N ILE A 79 0.42 -15.65 9.56
CA ILE A 79 1.28 -14.53 9.96
C ILE A 79 1.17 -13.36 8.97
N HIS A 80 1.12 -13.65 7.66
CA HIS A 80 0.94 -12.64 6.63
C HIS A 80 -0.44 -11.96 6.72
N LEU A 81 -1.48 -12.74 6.98
CA LEU A 81 -2.83 -12.24 7.20
C LEU A 81 -2.88 -11.28 8.41
N LEU A 82 -2.35 -11.71 9.57
CA LEU A 82 -2.33 -10.90 10.78
C LEU A 82 -1.52 -9.61 10.60
N LYS A 83 -0.37 -9.70 9.92
CA LYS A 83 0.44 -8.53 9.55
C LYS A 83 -0.36 -7.54 8.71
N ASN A 84 -1.06 -8.02 7.68
CA ASN A 84 -1.84 -7.16 6.80
C ASN A 84 -3.04 -6.53 7.54
N LEU A 85 -3.67 -7.26 8.46
CA LEU A 85 -4.74 -6.71 9.29
C LEU A 85 -4.25 -5.58 10.21
N ALA A 86 -3.07 -5.74 10.81
CA ALA A 86 -2.45 -4.69 11.63
C ALA A 86 -2.12 -3.44 10.79
N ILE A 87 -1.57 -3.62 9.59
CA ILE A 87 -1.28 -2.51 8.67
C ILE A 87 -2.57 -1.81 8.24
N LEU A 88 -3.62 -2.57 7.92
CA LEU A 88 -4.92 -2.03 7.56
C LEU A 88 -5.51 -1.18 8.69
N GLY A 89 -5.43 -1.65 9.95
CA GLY A 89 -5.83 -0.85 11.11
C GLY A 89 -5.09 0.48 11.22
N GLY A 90 -3.77 0.48 10.99
CA GLY A 90 -2.97 1.70 10.93
C GLY A 90 -3.38 2.65 9.79
N LEU A 91 -3.66 2.12 8.60
CA LEU A 91 -4.13 2.92 7.46
C LEU A 91 -5.51 3.52 7.70
N LEU A 92 -6.45 2.76 8.27
CA LEU A 92 -7.78 3.25 8.64
C LEU A 92 -7.69 4.35 9.70
N HIS A 93 -6.80 4.20 10.69
CA HIS A 93 -6.54 5.25 11.66
C HIS A 93 -6.06 6.54 10.98
N VAL A 94 -5.05 6.46 10.09
CA VAL A 94 -4.56 7.62 9.33
C VAL A 94 -5.65 8.23 8.44
N MET A 95 -6.47 7.40 7.80
CA MET A 95 -7.60 7.86 6.99
C MET A 95 -8.64 8.62 7.84
N SER A 96 -8.87 8.19 9.09
CA SER A 96 -9.77 8.86 10.03
C SER A 96 -9.19 10.15 10.60
N ALA A 97 -7.90 10.18 10.95
CA ALA A 97 -7.23 11.31 11.57
C ALA A 97 -6.86 12.42 10.57
N GLY A 98 -6.53 12.04 9.33
CA GLY A 98 -6.08 12.97 8.30
C GLY A 98 -4.61 13.37 8.43
N ALA A 99 -4.26 14.50 7.83
CA ALA A 99 -2.87 14.97 7.72
C ALA A 99 -2.38 15.58 9.04
N GLY A 100 -1.29 15.05 9.61
CA GLY A 100 -0.68 15.58 10.84
C GLY A 100 0.01 16.94 10.64
N ALA A 101 0.24 17.71 11.70
CA ALA A 101 0.80 19.07 11.62
C ALA A 101 2.15 19.19 10.89
N LEU A 102 2.99 18.14 10.95
CA LEU A 102 4.29 18.10 10.26
C LEU A 102 4.21 17.65 8.79
N SER A 103 3.06 17.16 8.34
CA SER A 103 2.86 16.76 6.93
C SER A 103 2.88 17.95 5.98
N MET A 104 3.10 17.72 4.68
CA MET A 104 2.99 18.79 3.69
C MET A 104 1.60 19.41 3.61
N GLU A 105 0.56 18.58 3.67
CA GLU A 105 -0.85 19.03 3.70
C GLU A 105 -1.17 19.79 5.00
N GLY A 106 -0.78 19.24 6.15
CA GLY A 106 -0.99 19.87 7.46
C GLY A 106 -0.25 21.19 7.64
N ARG A 107 1.01 21.29 7.17
CA ARG A 107 1.78 22.56 7.21
C ARG A 107 1.13 23.66 6.39
N LYS A 108 0.53 23.32 5.24
CA LYS A 108 -0.24 24.30 4.43
C LYS A 108 -1.47 24.78 5.18
N LEU A 109 -2.20 23.87 5.83
CA LEU A 109 -3.37 24.22 6.64
C LEU A 109 -2.97 25.18 7.77
N VAL A 110 -1.98 24.83 8.60
CA VAL A 110 -1.52 25.67 9.72
C VAL A 110 -1.07 27.06 9.23
N ARG A 111 -0.27 27.12 8.17
CA ARG A 111 0.23 28.41 7.64
C ARG A 111 -0.88 29.33 7.13
N ASN A 112 -2.00 28.79 6.65
CA ASN A 112 -3.10 29.60 6.14
C ASN A 112 -3.99 30.21 7.24
N TYR A 113 -3.83 29.79 8.51
CA TYR A 113 -4.57 30.31 9.66
C TYR A 113 -3.76 31.28 10.54
N LEU A 114 -2.54 31.64 10.11
CA LEU A 114 -1.67 32.65 10.74
C LEU A 114 -1.56 33.87 9.82
#